data_AF-A0A811V7N5-F1
#
_entry.id   AF-A0A811V7N5-F1
#
_cell.length_a   1.000
_cell.length_b   1.000
_cell.length_c   1.000
_cell.angle_alpha   90.00
_cell.angle_beta   90.00
_cell.angle_gamma   90.00
#
_symmetry.space_group_name_H-M   'P 1'
#
loop_
_entity.id
_entity.type
_entity.pdbx_description
1 polymer ?
#
loop_
_entity_poly.entity_id
_entity_poly.type
_entity_poly.pdbx_seq_one_letter_code
_entity_poly.pdbx_strand_id
1 'polypeptide(L)'
;MSIPFSGALRRSNGIISAISKELKSVNLKGVKRITVIFDPFAENVRPTRDFLSLLSTPKISLTNPNCVIKTDVVCNRQPSEVKFSLIDSAQEKAQVKEVRLLSSNLSTLELLQLLNKHVSVLAPVEEITSKVTTKAEKQKLSGGAGAKRATKKK
;
A
#
# COMPACT_ATOMS: atom_id res chain seq x y z
N MET A 1 10.42 -41.04 -4.92
CA MET A 1 11.49 -40.09 -5.30
C MET A 1 10.85 -38.94 -6.07
N SER A 2 10.61 -37.79 -5.44
CA SER A 2 10.05 -36.60 -6.10
C SER A 2 11.16 -35.86 -6.84
N ILE A 3 10.96 -35.60 -8.13
CA ILE A 3 11.88 -34.80 -8.94
C ILE A 3 11.89 -33.37 -8.36
N PRO A 4 13.04 -32.81 -7.96
CA PRO A 4 13.10 -31.43 -7.49
C PRO A 4 12.69 -30.49 -8.63
N PHE A 5 11.81 -29.53 -8.33
CA PHE A 5 11.29 -28.59 -9.31
C PHE A 5 12.45 -27.79 -9.95
N SER A 6 12.79 -28.15 -11.19
CA SER A 6 13.82 -27.49 -12.00
C SER A 6 13.14 -26.51 -12.97
N GLY A 7 12.78 -25.33 -12.48
CA GLY A 7 12.17 -24.28 -13.29
C GLY A 7 12.22 -22.91 -12.60
N ALA A 8 11.94 -21.85 -13.35
CA ALA A 8 11.75 -20.52 -12.79
C ALA A 8 10.28 -20.35 -12.35
N LEU A 9 10.04 -20.12 -11.05
CA LEU A 9 8.74 -19.68 -10.54
C LEU A 9 8.45 -18.24 -11.01
N ARG A 10 8.08 -18.07 -12.28
CA ARG A 10 7.60 -16.78 -12.79
C ARG A 10 6.14 -16.59 -12.41
N ARG A 11 5.81 -15.44 -11.83
CA ARG A 11 4.41 -15.04 -11.62
C ARG A 11 3.74 -14.87 -12.99
N SER A 12 2.48 -15.29 -13.11
CA SER A 12 1.67 -15.10 -14.31
C SER A 12 1.49 -13.62 -14.63
N ASN A 13 1.23 -13.28 -15.90
CA ASN A 13 0.86 -11.92 -16.35
C ASN A 13 -0.67 -11.72 -16.43
N GLY A 14 -1.45 -12.54 -15.71
CA GLY A 14 -2.90 -12.46 -15.73
C GLY A 14 -3.47 -11.31 -14.88
N ILE A 15 -4.77 -11.05 -15.03
CA ILE A 15 -5.48 -9.96 -14.34
C ILE A 15 -5.37 -10.08 -12.81
N ILE A 16 -5.50 -11.30 -12.26
CA ILE A 16 -5.39 -11.56 -10.82
C ILE A 16 -3.98 -11.22 -10.31
N SER A 17 -2.94 -11.51 -11.11
CA SER A 17 -1.58 -11.19 -10.71
C SER A 17 -1.34 -9.67 -10.74
N ALA A 18 -1.91 -8.95 -11.71
CA ALA A 18 -1.89 -7.49 -11.77
C ALA A 18 -2.57 -6.88 -10.53
N ILE A 19 -3.79 -7.33 -10.18
CA ILE A 19 -4.48 -6.91 -8.94
C ILE A 19 -3.60 -7.15 -7.71
N SER A 20 -2.96 -8.32 -7.61
CA SER A 20 -2.07 -8.64 -6.48
C SER A 20 -0.83 -7.74 -6.41
N LYS A 21 -0.35 -7.19 -7.53
CA LYS A 21 0.77 -6.25 -7.58
C LYS A 21 0.31 -4.89 -7.07
N GLU A 22 -0.82 -4.41 -7.58
CA GLU A 22 -1.40 -3.13 -7.16
C GLU A 22 -1.76 -3.13 -5.67
N LEU A 23 -2.29 -4.22 -5.14
CA LEU A 23 -2.61 -4.34 -3.70
C LEU A 23 -1.38 -4.25 -2.80
N LYS A 24 -0.19 -4.59 -3.29
CA LYS A 24 1.05 -4.47 -2.50
C LYS A 24 1.56 -3.03 -2.43
N SER A 25 1.24 -2.20 -3.42
CA SER A 25 1.59 -0.78 -3.42
C SER A 25 0.57 0.10 -2.68
N VAL A 26 -0.60 -0.44 -2.34
CA VAL A 26 -1.61 0.30 -1.55
C VAL A 26 -1.07 0.64 -0.17
N ASN A 27 -1.13 1.92 0.18
CA ASN A 27 -0.80 2.43 1.51
C ASN A 27 -1.87 3.43 1.95
N LEU A 28 -2.52 3.18 3.09
CA LEU A 28 -3.63 3.99 3.61
C LEU A 28 -3.22 5.03 4.65
N LYS A 29 -1.92 5.23 4.91
CA LYS A 29 -1.43 6.18 5.94
C LYS A 29 -1.88 7.63 5.75
N GLY A 30 -2.13 8.07 4.50
CA GLY A 30 -2.63 9.41 4.21
C GLY A 30 -4.14 9.58 4.36
N VAL A 31 -4.88 8.50 4.65
CA VAL A 31 -6.35 8.47 4.62
C VAL A 31 -6.92 8.39 6.03
N LYS A 32 -7.89 9.25 6.33
CA LYS A 32 -8.65 9.25 7.59
C LYS A 32 -9.85 8.34 7.53
N ARG A 33 -10.62 8.42 6.44
CA ARG A 33 -11.86 7.65 6.25
C ARG A 33 -12.06 7.30 4.78
N ILE A 34 -12.50 6.08 4.52
CA ILE A 34 -12.95 5.62 3.21
C ILE A 34 -14.45 5.38 3.31
N THR A 35 -15.23 6.02 2.44
CA THR A 35 -16.67 5.80 2.35
C THR A 35 -16.99 5.23 0.99
N VAL A 36 -17.44 3.97 0.97
CA VAL A 36 -17.86 3.30 -0.25
C VAL A 36 -19.37 3.32 -0.31
N ILE A 37 -19.92 4.06 -1.27
CA ILE A 37 -21.34 4.17 -1.53
C ILE A 37 -21.65 3.31 -2.74
N PHE A 38 -22.58 2.36 -2.62
CA PHE A 38 -23.03 1.57 -3.77
C PHE A 38 -24.47 1.08 -3.60
N ASP A 39 -25.11 0.81 -4.73
CA ASP A 39 -26.42 0.18 -4.79
C ASP A 39 -26.28 -1.30 -5.20
N PRO A 40 -26.65 -2.28 -4.36
CA PRO A 40 -26.40 -3.69 -4.65
C PRO A 40 -27.19 -4.20 -5.86
N PHE A 41 -28.24 -3.49 -6.29
CA PHE A 41 -29.09 -3.88 -7.42
C PHE A 41 -28.71 -3.21 -8.74
N ALA A 42 -27.74 -2.28 -8.74
CA ALA A 42 -27.25 -1.72 -9.99
C ALA A 42 -26.33 -2.70 -10.73
N GLU A 43 -26.37 -2.66 -12.07
CA GLU A 43 -25.73 -3.66 -12.94
C GLU A 43 -24.20 -3.71 -12.76
N ASN A 44 -23.56 -2.55 -12.58
CA ASN A 44 -22.10 -2.40 -12.57
C ASN A 44 -21.49 -2.23 -11.18
N VAL A 45 -22.00 -2.95 -10.17
CA VAL A 45 -21.57 -2.77 -8.75
C VAL A 45 -20.54 -3.79 -8.30
N ARG A 46 -20.42 -4.90 -9.04
CA ARG A 46 -19.48 -5.98 -8.73
C ARG A 46 -18.03 -5.49 -8.57
N PRO A 47 -17.49 -4.63 -9.46
CA PRO A 47 -16.12 -4.12 -9.30
C PRO A 47 -15.91 -3.33 -8.01
N THR A 48 -16.87 -2.48 -7.64
CA THR A 48 -16.79 -1.67 -6.42
C THR A 48 -16.85 -2.53 -5.16
N ARG A 49 -17.70 -3.57 -5.16
CA ARG A 49 -17.80 -4.53 -4.06
C ARG A 49 -16.55 -5.39 -3.92
N ASP A 50 -16.01 -5.86 -5.04
CA ASP A 50 -14.77 -6.64 -5.06
C ASP A 50 -13.60 -5.76 -4.56
N PHE A 51 -13.52 -4.50 -5.01
CA PHE A 51 -12.56 -3.51 -4.51
C PHE A 51 -12.66 -3.28 -3.00
N LEU A 52 -13.87 -3.10 -2.46
CA LEU A 52 -14.11 -2.97 -1.03
C LEU A 52 -13.61 -4.20 -0.25
N SER A 53 -13.89 -5.41 -0.75
CA SER A 53 -13.44 -6.65 -0.12
C SER A 53 -11.91 -6.74 -0.04
N LEU A 54 -11.21 -6.27 -1.07
CA LEU A 54 -9.75 -6.24 -1.11
C LEU A 54 -9.18 -5.24 -0.09
N LEU A 55 -9.76 -4.05 0.02
CA LEU A 55 -9.35 -3.04 1.00
C LEU A 55 -9.60 -3.49 2.46
N SER A 56 -10.65 -4.26 2.69
CA SER A 56 -10.97 -4.80 4.02
C SER A 56 -10.03 -5.92 4.48
N THR A 57 -9.09 -6.36 3.64
CA THR A 57 -8.14 -7.40 4.04
C THR A 57 -7.23 -6.90 5.18
N PRO A 58 -6.86 -7.77 6.14
CA PRO A 58 -6.10 -7.36 7.32
C PRO A 58 -4.74 -6.76 6.94
N LYS A 59 -4.11 -7.25 5.86
CA LYS A 59 -2.83 -6.74 5.36
C LYS A 59 -2.89 -5.24 5.02
N ILE A 60 -3.98 -4.79 4.44
CA ILE A 60 -4.17 -3.39 4.04
C ILE A 60 -4.63 -2.57 5.23
N SER A 61 -5.55 -3.10 6.05
CA SER A 61 -6.00 -2.45 7.29
C SER A 61 -4.84 -2.17 8.26
N LEU A 62 -3.84 -3.07 8.33
CA LEU A 62 -2.63 -2.87 9.15
C LEU A 62 -1.75 -1.70 8.68
N THR A 63 -1.86 -1.24 7.42
CA THR A 63 -1.07 -0.09 6.95
C THR A 63 -1.48 1.20 7.67
N ASN A 64 -2.76 1.32 8.03
CA ASN A 64 -3.27 2.41 8.84
C ASN A 64 -4.48 1.91 9.68
N PRO A 65 -4.26 1.48 10.93
CA PRO A 65 -5.33 0.98 11.79
C PRO A 65 -6.33 2.07 12.21
N ASN A 66 -5.95 3.35 12.11
CA ASN A 66 -6.82 4.48 12.43
C ASN A 66 -7.76 4.83 11.27
N CYS A 67 -7.53 4.29 10.07
CA CYS A 67 -8.39 4.53 8.91
C CYS A 67 -9.72 3.80 9.09
N VAL A 68 -10.82 4.55 9.08
CA VAL A 68 -12.16 3.98 9.18
C VAL A 68 -12.69 3.67 7.78
N ILE A 69 -12.99 2.41 7.51
CA ILE A 69 -13.66 1.97 6.28
C ILE A 69 -15.16 1.88 6.57
N LYS A 70 -15.96 2.73 5.93
CA LYS A 70 -17.42 2.77 6.06
C LYS A 70 -18.08 2.38 4.74
N THR A 71 -19.08 1.52 4.83
CA THR A 71 -19.86 1.04 3.68
C THR A 71 -21.28 1.56 3.78
N ASP A 72 -21.66 2.42 2.84
CA ASP A 72 -22.98 3.03 2.77
C ASP A 72 -23.76 2.38 1.61
N VAL A 73 -24.62 1.43 1.96
CA VAL A 73 -25.45 0.71 0.99
C VAL A 73 -26.74 1.49 0.78
N VAL A 74 -27.03 1.88 -0.46
CA VAL A 74 -28.18 2.74 -0.82
C VAL A 74 -28.98 2.08 -1.93
N CYS A 75 -30.31 2.24 -1.98
CA CYS A 75 -31.17 1.63 -3.01
C CYS A 75 -31.82 2.68 -3.94
N ASN A 76 -31.10 3.76 -4.25
CA ASN A 76 -31.64 4.92 -4.96
C ASN A 76 -31.22 4.94 -6.45
N ARG A 77 -30.71 3.84 -7.01
CA ARG A 77 -30.13 3.76 -8.37
C ARG A 77 -29.02 4.79 -8.62
N GLN A 78 -28.39 5.27 -7.55
CA GLN A 78 -27.29 6.22 -7.64
C GLN A 78 -26.03 5.49 -8.14
N PRO A 79 -25.15 6.20 -8.87
CA PRO A 79 -23.89 5.62 -9.28
C PRO A 79 -23.05 5.27 -8.05
N SER A 80 -22.30 4.17 -8.14
CA SER A 80 -21.39 3.75 -7.07
C SER A 80 -20.21 4.71 -6.97
N GLU A 81 -19.89 5.18 -5.77
CA GLU A 81 -18.82 6.15 -5.51
C GLU A 81 -17.91 5.67 -4.38
N VAL A 82 -16.60 5.91 -4.53
CA VAL A 82 -15.62 5.71 -3.46
C VAL A 82 -15.05 7.06 -3.05
N LYS A 83 -15.26 7.45 -1.79
CA LYS A 83 -14.80 8.72 -1.23
C LYS A 83 -13.67 8.48 -0.25
N PHE A 84 -12.56 9.18 -0.44
CA PHE A 84 -11.40 9.17 0.45
C PHE A 84 -11.29 10.52 1.14
N SER A 85 -11.50 10.53 2.46
CA SER A 85 -11.23 11.70 3.30
C SER A 85 -9.78 11.62 3.78
N LEU A 86 -8.97 12.62 3.43
CA LEU A 86 -7.55 12.66 3.75
C LEU A 86 -7.32 13.20 5.17
N ILE A 87 -6.17 12.85 5.75
CA ILE A 87 -5.69 13.42 7.02
C ILE A 87 -5.15 14.83 6.76
N ASP A 88 -5.25 15.73 7.73
CA ASP A 88 -4.87 17.15 7.60
C ASP A 88 -3.41 17.32 7.09
N SER A 89 -2.45 16.52 7.58
CA SER A 89 -1.07 16.52 7.09
C SER A 89 -0.90 16.10 5.62
N ALA A 90 -1.82 15.30 5.10
CA ALA A 90 -1.84 14.89 3.69
C ALA A 90 -2.62 15.92 2.83
N GLN A 91 -3.61 16.60 3.42
CA GLN A 91 -4.37 17.68 2.75
C GLN A 91 -3.47 18.87 2.42
N GLU A 92 -2.53 19.24 3.29
CA GLU A 92 -1.57 20.32 3.02
C GLU A 92 -0.69 20.03 1.79
N LYS A 93 -0.29 18.77 1.62
CA LYS A 93 0.52 18.33 0.46
C LYS A 93 -0.28 18.26 -0.83
N ALA A 94 -1.54 17.83 -0.74
CA ALA A 94 -2.41 17.62 -1.90
C ALA A 94 -3.24 18.85 -2.28
N GLN A 95 -3.39 19.84 -1.37
CA GLN A 95 -4.35 20.95 -1.44
C GLN A 95 -5.82 20.52 -1.65
N VAL A 96 -6.13 19.25 -1.39
CA VAL A 96 -7.44 18.64 -1.63
C VAL A 96 -7.93 18.00 -0.34
N LYS A 97 -9.19 18.27 0.02
CA LYS A 97 -9.83 17.72 1.24
C LYS A 97 -10.32 16.29 1.06
N GLU A 98 -10.86 15.99 -0.11
CA GLU A 98 -11.47 14.70 -0.44
C GLU A 98 -11.17 14.30 -1.88
N VAL A 99 -10.93 13.01 -2.10
CA VAL A 99 -10.81 12.41 -3.44
C VAL A 99 -12.01 11.51 -3.65
N ARG A 100 -12.73 11.71 -4.76
CA ARG A 100 -13.90 10.90 -5.13
C ARG A 100 -13.62 10.16 -6.43
N LEU A 101 -13.80 8.84 -6.41
CA LEU A 101 -13.74 7.99 -7.57
C LEU A 101 -15.15 7.52 -7.93
N LEU A 102 -15.63 7.90 -9.11
CA LEU A 102 -16.89 7.43 -9.65
C LEU A 102 -16.66 6.06 -10.30
N SER A 103 -17.29 5.01 -9.76
CA SER A 103 -16.98 3.63 -10.10
C SER A 103 -17.92 2.97 -11.11
N SER A 104 -18.82 3.75 -11.74
CA SER A 104 -19.84 3.22 -12.67
C SER A 104 -19.28 2.46 -13.87
N ASN A 105 -18.12 2.89 -14.38
CA ASN A 105 -17.47 2.34 -15.57
C ASN A 105 -16.03 1.89 -15.31
N LEU A 106 -15.66 1.69 -14.04
CA LEU A 106 -14.29 1.34 -13.65
C LEU A 106 -14.19 -0.12 -13.22
N SER A 107 -13.15 -0.79 -13.69
CA SER A 107 -12.79 -2.12 -13.22
C SER A 107 -12.09 -2.09 -11.86
N THR A 108 -12.02 -3.25 -11.18
CA THR A 108 -11.32 -3.39 -9.89
C THR A 108 -9.85 -2.98 -9.98
N LEU A 109 -9.21 -3.33 -11.09
CA LEU A 109 -7.81 -3.03 -11.36
C LEU A 109 -7.60 -1.52 -11.49
N GLU A 110 -8.43 -0.85 -12.29
CA GLU A 110 -8.33 0.59 -12.51
C GLU A 110 -8.59 1.37 -11.22
N LEU A 111 -9.56 0.94 -10.40
CA LEU A 111 -9.80 1.54 -9.08
C LEU A 111 -8.56 1.46 -8.18
N LEU A 112 -7.87 0.31 -8.17
CA LEU A 112 -6.63 0.15 -7.40
C LEU A 112 -5.49 1.02 -7.96
N GLN A 113 -5.38 1.11 -9.28
CA GLN A 113 -4.38 1.98 -9.93
C GLN A 113 -4.62 3.46 -9.64
N LEU A 114 -5.88 3.91 -9.70
CA LEU A 114 -6.25 5.28 -9.38
C LEU A 114 -6.01 5.58 -7.89
N LEU A 115 -6.32 4.64 -7.00
CA LEU A 115 -5.97 4.78 -5.59
C LEU A 115 -4.46 4.95 -5.43
N ASN A 116 -3.65 4.11 -6.08
CA ASN A 116 -2.19 4.20 -5.96
C ASN A 116 -1.63 5.51 -6.53
N LYS A 117 -2.21 6.02 -7.63
CA LYS A 117 -1.79 7.29 -8.24
C LYS A 117 -2.12 8.50 -7.36
N HIS A 118 -3.30 8.53 -6.75
CA HIS A 118 -3.81 9.73 -6.10
C HIS A 118 -3.70 9.71 -4.57
N VAL A 119 -3.75 8.54 -3.94
CA VAL A 119 -3.87 8.39 -2.49
C VAL A 119 -2.57 7.90 -1.86
N SER A 120 -1.95 6.85 -2.41
CA SER A 120 -0.74 6.30 -1.78
C SER A 120 0.49 7.21 -1.92
N VAL A 121 0.53 8.08 -2.95
CA VAL A 121 1.57 9.11 -3.11
C VAL A 121 1.55 10.12 -1.95
N LEU A 122 0.39 10.33 -1.34
CA LEU A 122 0.21 11.28 -0.24
C LEU A 122 0.61 10.72 1.13
N ALA A 123 0.93 9.43 1.21
CA ALA A 123 1.43 8.83 2.44
C ALA A 123 2.73 9.55 2.86
N PRO A 124 2.89 9.90 4.14
CA PRO A 124 4.15 10.45 4.62
C PRO A 124 5.27 9.44 4.32
N VAL A 125 6.34 9.93 3.69
CA VAL A 125 7.55 9.13 3.45
C VAL A 125 8.11 8.79 4.82
N GLU A 126 8.07 7.51 5.18
CA GLU A 126 8.64 7.06 6.43
C GLU A 126 10.16 7.25 6.35
N GLU A 127 10.67 8.15 7.17
CA GLU A 127 12.11 8.24 7.40
C GLU A 127 12.55 6.92 8.03
N ILE A 128 13.38 6.17 7.31
CA ILE A 128 13.93 4.89 7.75
C ILE A 128 14.86 5.17 8.94
N THR A 129 14.32 5.14 10.16
CA THR A 129 15.06 5.39 11.40
C THR A 129 16.00 4.24 11.79
N SER A 130 15.96 3.11 11.09
CA SER A 130 16.96 2.05 11.25
C SER A 130 17.84 1.93 10.00
N LYS A 131 18.88 2.76 9.93
CA LYS A 131 20.10 2.41 9.19
C LYS A 131 20.60 1.08 9.77
N VAL A 132 20.22 -0.04 9.13
CA VAL A 132 20.78 -1.35 9.47
C VAL A 132 22.24 -1.31 9.07
N THR A 133 23.12 -1.03 10.04
CA THR A 133 24.56 -1.12 9.83
C THR A 133 24.87 -2.54 9.37
N THR A 134 25.43 -2.68 8.18
CA THR A 134 25.90 -3.98 7.71
C THR A 134 27.03 -4.46 8.62
N LYS A 135 27.20 -5.78 8.80
CA LYS A 135 28.27 -6.35 9.65
C LYS A 135 29.66 -5.76 9.34
N ALA A 136 29.89 -5.34 8.10
CA ALA A 136 31.11 -4.69 7.63
C ALA A 136 31.36 -3.31 8.27
N GLU A 137 30.31 -2.53 8.56
CA GLU A 137 30.45 -1.21 9.20
C GLU A 137 30.73 -1.32 10.70
N LYS A 138 30.19 -2.36 11.36
CA LYS A 138 30.44 -2.61 12.79
C LYS A 138 31.88 -3.06 13.06
N GLN A 139 32.51 -3.79 12.13
CA GLN A 139 33.93 -4.19 12.24
C GLN A 139 34.91 -3.02 12.03
N LYS A 140 34.56 -2.02 11.21
CA LYS A 140 35.41 -0.83 11.03
C LYS A 140 35.47 0.04 12.29
N LEU A 141 34.41 0.06 13.09
CA LEU A 141 34.34 0.81 14.34
C LEU A 141 35.10 0.14 15.51
N SER A 142 35.29 -1.19 15.48
CA SER A 142 36.01 -1.93 16.54
C SER A 142 37.50 -2.16 16.27
N GLY A 143 38.00 -1.88 15.06
CA GLY A 143 39.39 -2.17 14.65
C GLY A 143 40.44 -1.10 14.99
N GLY A 144 40.06 -0.01 15.66
CA GLY A 144 40.90 1.19 15.83
C GLY A 144 41.82 1.22 17.07
N ALA A 145 41.90 0.16 17.88
CA ALA A 145 42.68 0.18 19.13
C ALA A 145 43.53 -1.09 19.28
N GLY A 146 44.70 -1.13 18.66
CA GLY A 146 45.63 -2.25 18.88
C GLY A 146 46.82 -2.40 17.92
N ALA A 147 47.49 -1.32 17.52
CA ALA A 147 48.76 -1.45 16.80
C ALA A 147 49.74 -0.31 17.13
N LYS A 148 50.13 -0.20 18.40
CA LYS A 148 51.37 0.48 18.81
C LYS A 148 51.99 -0.29 19.97
N ARG A 149 52.87 -1.25 19.65
CA ARG A 149 54.07 -1.61 20.44
C ARG A 149 54.77 -2.82 19.80
N ALA A 150 55.80 -2.56 18.99
CA ALA A 150 56.98 -3.40 18.86
C ALA A 150 58.04 -2.67 18.03
N THR A 151 58.62 -1.60 18.58
CA THR A 151 59.98 -1.19 18.23
C THR A 151 60.88 -1.60 19.39
N LYS A 152 61.73 -2.60 19.16
CA LYS A 152 62.91 -2.84 20.00
C LYS A 152 64.13 -3.00 19.09
N LYS A 153 65.03 -2.02 19.19
CA LYS A 153 66.45 -2.09 18.80
C LYS A 153 67.14 -3.25 19.51
N LYS A 154 67.93 -4.04 18.80
CA LYS A 154 69.40 -4.08 18.82
C LYS A 154 69.88 -5.23 17.94
#